data_AF-E1ZUW3-F1
#
_entry.id   AF-E1ZUW3-F1
#
_cell.length_a   1.000
_cell.length_b   1.000
_cell.length_c   1.000
_cell.angle_alpha   90.00
_cell.angle_beta   90.00
_cell.angle_gamma   90.00
#
_symmetry.space_group_name_H-M   'P 1'
#
loop_
_entity.id
_entity.type
_entity.pdbx_description
1 polymer ?
#
loop_
_entity_poly.entity_id
_entity_poly.type
_entity_poly.pdbx_seq_one_letter_code
_entity_poly.pdbx_strand_id
1 'polypeptide(L)' 'YAIVEFKDGLQIVPATWLSSDLQKSKWPRHYISNDRYDKAVKLMEVPDCTWEEHTVLKIYATS' A
#
# COMPACT_ATOMS: atom_id res chain seq x y z
N TYR A 1 -3.75 9.22 -0.23
CA TYR A 1 -2.86 8.11 0.21
C TYR A 1 -3.13 7.83 1.69
N ALA A 2 -2.64 6.71 2.23
CA ALA A 2 -2.85 6.31 3.61
C ALA A 2 -1.53 6.00 4.32
N ILE A 3 -1.45 6.31 5.60
CA ILE A 3 -0.32 5.96 6.48
C ILE A 3 -0.74 4.72 7.27
N VAL A 4 -0.04 3.61 7.03
CA VAL A 4 -0.46 2.27 7.42
C VAL A 4 0.68 1.56 8.14
N GLU A 5 0.38 0.91 9.25
CA GLU A 5 1.31 0.06 9.98
C GLU A 5 1.11 -1.40 9.59
N PHE A 6 2.19 -2.00 9.13
CA PHE A 6 2.35 -3.41 8.81
C PHE A 6 3.26 -4.05 9.86
N LYS A 7 3.43 -5.37 9.79
CA LYS A 7 4.28 -6.13 10.71
C LYS A 7 5.75 -5.68 10.69
N ASP A 8 6.23 -5.17 9.56
CA ASP A 8 7.59 -4.74 9.31
C ASP A 8 7.79 -3.21 9.48
N GLY A 9 6.72 -2.45 9.75
CA GLY A 9 6.81 -1.04 10.09
C GLY A 9 5.71 -0.18 9.47
N LEU A 10 5.92 1.13 9.51
CA LEU A 10 5.00 2.14 8.98
C LEU A 10 5.32 2.46 7.52
N GLN A 11 4.31 2.46 6.66
CA GLN A 11 4.45 2.77 5.23
C GLN A 11 3.33 3.66 4.72
N ILE A 12 3.60 4.39 3.64
CA ILE A 12 2.60 5.21 2.95
C ILE A 12 2.12 4.44 1.71
N VAL A 13 0.84 4.11 1.62
CA VAL A 13 0.29 3.39 0.46
C VAL A 13 -0.77 4.22 -0.25
N PRO A 14 -0.98 4.05 -1.56
CA PRO A 14 -2.21 4.47 -2.20
C PRO A 14 -3.44 3.95 -1.47
N ALA A 15 -4.49 4.76 -1.41
CA ALA A 15 -5.77 4.30 -0.87
C ALA A 15 -6.36 3.16 -1.73
N THR A 16 -6.03 3.13 -3.03
CA THR A 16 -6.40 2.07 -3.98
C THR A 16 -5.78 0.72 -3.64
N TRP A 17 -4.74 0.67 -2.80
CA TRP A 17 -4.10 -0.58 -2.39
C TRP A 17 -4.83 -1.24 -1.22
N LEU A 18 -5.62 -0.47 -0.47
CA LEU A 18 -6.37 -0.98 0.67
C LEU A 18 -7.57 -1.80 0.20
N SER A 19 -7.82 -2.91 0.89
CA SER A 19 -9.06 -3.66 0.74
C SER A 19 -10.26 -2.85 1.24
N SER A 20 -11.46 -3.17 0.76
CA SER A 20 -12.68 -2.46 1.15
C SER A 20 -13.00 -2.52 2.65
N ASP A 21 -12.52 -3.56 3.34
CA ASP A 21 -12.64 -3.73 4.80
C ASP A 21 -11.49 -3.09 5.60
N LEU A 22 -10.51 -2.49 4.91
CA LEU A 22 -9.32 -1.84 5.46
C LEU A 22 -8.42 -2.77 6.31
N GLN A 23 -8.61 -4.08 6.25
CA GLN A 23 -7.81 -5.06 7.01
C GLN A 23 -6.56 -5.50 6.25
N LYS A 24 -6.48 -5.20 4.95
CA LYS A 24 -5.38 -5.64 4.09
C LYS A 24 -4.97 -4.54 3.11
N SER A 25 -3.73 -4.63 2.66
CA SER A 25 -3.19 -3.83 1.55
C SER A 25 -2.54 -4.74 0.54
N LYS A 26 -2.73 -4.45 -0.74
CA LYS A 26 -1.94 -5.05 -1.82
C LYS A 26 -0.54 -4.45 -1.84
N TRP A 27 0.47 -5.27 -2.15
CA TRP A 27 1.86 -4.85 -2.28
C TRP A 27 2.54 -5.48 -3.51
N PRO A 28 3.31 -4.70 -4.29
CA PRO A 28 4.02 -5.19 -5.47
C PRO A 28 5.28 -5.97 -5.08
N ARG A 29 5.44 -7.20 -5.56
CA ARG A 29 6.65 -8.01 -5.34
C ARG A 29 7.90 -7.49 -6.06
N HIS A 30 7.71 -6.75 -7.16
CA HIS A 30 8.78 -6.43 -8.13
C HIS A 30 9.21 -4.97 -8.10
N TYR A 31 8.74 -4.18 -7.13
CA TYR A 31 9.19 -2.80 -7.01
C TYR A 31 10.54 -2.79 -6.29
N ILE A 32 11.60 -2.56 -7.07
CA ILE A 32 12.98 -2.60 -6.58
C ILE A 32 13.49 -1.18 -6.26
N SER A 33 12.96 -0.15 -6.94
CA SER A 33 13.38 1.24 -6.75
C SER A 33 12.34 2.08 -6.01
N ASN A 34 12.84 2.95 -5.13
CA ASN A 34 12.02 3.94 -4.44
C ASN A 34 11.31 4.87 -5.44
N ASP A 35 11.96 5.25 -6.55
CA ASP A 35 11.34 6.08 -7.60
C ASP A 35 10.06 5.45 -8.19
N ARG A 36 10.05 4.13 -8.40
CA ARG A 36 8.87 3.43 -8.93
C ARG A 36 7.74 3.41 -7.91
N TYR A 37 8.10 3.13 -6.66
CA TYR A 37 7.17 3.14 -5.54
C TYR A 37 6.58 4.54 -5.33
N ASP A 38 7.41 5.57 -5.26
CA ASP A 38 6.97 6.96 -5.10
C ASP A 38 6.03 7.39 -6.22
N LYS A 39 6.32 6.98 -7.47
CA LYS A 39 5.44 7.22 -8.61
C LYS A 39 4.09 6.51 -8.44
N ALA A 40 4.08 5.28 -7.95
CA ALA A 40 2.84 4.53 -7.69
C ALA A 40 2.01 5.18 -6.58
N VAL A 41 2.66 5.65 -5.52
CA VAL A 41 2.03 6.42 -4.42
C VAL A 41 1.40 7.71 -4.96
N LYS A 42 2.17 8.50 -5.71
CA LYS A 42 1.73 9.79 -6.27
C LYS A 42 0.58 9.63 -7.26
N LEU A 43 0.59 8.56 -8.06
CA LEU A 43 -0.44 8.31 -9.08
C LEU A 43 -1.63 7.50 -8.57
N MET A 44 -1.65 7.13 -7.28
CA MET A 44 -2.68 6.28 -6.68
C MET A 44 -2.91 5.01 -7.52
N GLU A 45 -1.81 4.35 -7.87
CA GLU A 45 -1.81 3.22 -8.80
C GLU A 45 -2.77 2.12 -8.35
N VAL A 46 -3.53 1.55 -9.28
CA VAL A 46 -4.43 0.44 -8.99
C VAL A 46 -3.60 -0.86 -8.91
N PRO A 47 -3.75 -1.66 -7.85
CA PRO A 47 -3.04 -2.93 -7.72
C PRO A 47 -3.36 -3.90 -8.85
N ASP A 48 -2.37 -4.68 -9.25
CA ASP A 48 -2.57 -5.83 -10.12
C ASP A 48 -3.06 -7.06 -9.33
N CYS A 49 -3.75 -7.99 -9.98
CA CYS A 49 -4.24 -9.21 -9.35
C CYS A 49 -3.11 -10.13 -8.84
N THR A 50 -1.89 -9.97 -9.36
CA THR A 50 -0.68 -10.71 -8.96
C THR A 50 -0.04 -10.20 -7.66
N TRP A 51 -0.46 -9.05 -7.14
CA TRP A 51 0.12 -8.46 -5.94
C TRP A 51 -0.29 -9.20 -4.66
N GLU A 52 0.67 -9.29 -3.73
CA GLU A 52 0.45 -9.96 -2.44
C GLU A 52 -0.40 -9.11 -1.52
N GLU A 53 -1.15 -9.75 -0.63
CA GLU A 53 -1.89 -9.06 0.42
C GLU A 53 -1.13 -9.11 1.73
N HIS A 54 -1.01 -7.96 2.37
CA HIS A 54 -0.41 -7.80 3.68
C HIS A 54 -1.46 -7.30 4.66
N THR A 55 -1.48 -7.89 5.85
CA THR A 55 -2.39 -7.47 6.93
C THR A 55 -2.03 -6.06 7.39
N VAL A 56 -3.03 -5.19 7.41
CA VAL A 56 -2.96 -3.87 8.00
C VAL A 56 -3.20 -3.99 9.50
N LEU A 57 -2.23 -3.57 10.31
CA LEU A 57 -2.36 -3.57 11.76
C LEU A 57 -3.10 -2.32 12.24
N LYS A 58 -2.81 -1.17 11.63
CA LYS A 58 -3.42 0.11 11.99
C LYS A 58 -3.30 1.12 10.85
N ILE A 59 -4.31 1.99 10.73
CA ILE A 59 -4.29 3.15 9.84
C ILE A 59 -4.22 4.40 10.69
N TYR A 60 -3.21 5.24 10.44
CA TYR A 60 -2.98 6.48 11.19
C TYR A 60 -3.64 7.69 10.52
N ALA A 61 -3.65 7.71 9.19
CA ALA A 61 -4.27 8.77 8.41
C ALA A 61 -4.66 8.28 7.03
N THR A 62 -5.70 8.90 6.47
CA THR A 62 -6.15 8.74 5.09
C THR A 62 -6.38 10.14 4.51
N SER A 63 -5.92 10.37 3.28
CA SER A 63 -6.17 11.59 2.51
C SER A 63 -6.67 11.27 1.12
#